data_AF-A0A949T6T8-F1
#
_entry.id   AF-A0A949T6T8-F1
#
_cell.length_a   1.000
_cell.length_b   1.000
_cell.length_c   1.000
_cell.angle_alpha   90.00
_cell.angle_beta   90.00
_cell.angle_gamma   90.00
#
_symmetry.space_group_name_H-M   'P 1'
#
loop_
_entity.id
_entity.type
_entity.pdbx_description
1 polymer ?
#
loop_
_entity_poly.entity_id
_entity_poly.type
_entity_poly.pdbx_seq_one_letter_code
_entity_poly.pdbx_strand_id
1 'polypeptide(L)'
;MAEVLSEPQFQIFTHLKTGIKTGRIYFPALFLADYHESIAQWLQRQEIIFDERDLKQYPDGSFRLYFRTSNSLEIEYFSLIAPLIRQQYLY
;
A
#
# COMPACT_ATOMS: atom_id res chain seq x y z
N MET A 1 -18.19 -17.90 -1.62
CA MET A 1 -17.21 -17.64 -0.55
C MET A 1 -16.19 -16.70 -1.14
N ALA A 2 -16.03 -15.48 -0.61
CA ALA A 2 -15.05 -14.54 -1.14
C ALA A 2 -13.66 -14.97 -0.66
N GLU A 3 -12.71 -15.11 -1.57
CA GLU A 3 -11.31 -15.27 -1.20
C GLU A 3 -10.91 -14.07 -0.33
N VAL A 4 -10.55 -14.34 0.92
CA VAL A 4 -10.03 -13.31 1.81
C VAL A 4 -8.61 -13.02 1.35
N LEU A 5 -8.41 -11.86 0.73
CA LEU A 5 -7.07 -11.41 0.34
C LEU A 5 -6.24 -11.24 1.62
N SER A 6 -5.20 -12.04 1.78
CA SER A 6 -4.27 -11.97 2.90
C SER A 6 -3.17 -10.94 2.68
N GLU A 7 -2.89 -10.59 1.42
CA GLU A 7 -1.75 -9.75 1.03
C GLU A 7 -2.20 -8.44 0.37
N PRO A 8 -1.41 -7.35 0.52
CA PRO A 8 -1.64 -6.11 -0.20
C PRO A 8 -1.59 -6.30 -1.71
N GLN A 9 -2.49 -5.61 -2.42
CA GLN A 9 -2.56 -5.66 -3.88
C GLN A 9 -2.03 -4.36 -4.46
N PHE A 10 -0.87 -4.42 -5.13
CA PHE A 10 -0.20 -3.27 -5.72
C PHE A 10 -0.41 -3.16 -7.23
N GLN A 11 -0.69 -1.94 -7.71
CA GLN A 11 -0.84 -1.61 -9.12
C GLN A 11 -0.26 -0.24 -9.41
N ILE A 12 0.20 -0.03 -10.65
CA ILE A 12 0.68 1.26 -11.14
C ILE A 12 -0.23 1.75 -12.25
N PHE A 13 -0.73 2.97 -12.10
CA PHE A 13 -1.49 3.69 -13.11
C PHE A 13 -0.59 4.73 -13.75
N THR A 14 -0.59 4.80 -15.08
CA THR A 14 0.12 5.85 -15.82
C THR A 14 -0.91 6.76 -16.49
N HIS A 15 -0.86 8.05 -16.19
CA HIS A 15 -1.72 9.02 -16.84
C HIS A 15 -1.32 9.17 -18.32
N LEU A 16 -2.24 8.84 -19.22
CA LEU A 16 -1.96 8.69 -20.66
C LEU A 16 -1.39 9.96 -21.33
N LYS A 17 -1.74 11.16 -20.83
CA LYS A 17 -1.30 12.42 -21.44
C LYS A 17 -0.04 13.03 -20.83
N THR A 18 0.18 12.83 -19.53
CA THR A 18 1.28 13.48 -18.80
C THR A 18 2.39 12.50 -18.42
N GLY A 19 2.17 11.19 -18.60
CA GLY A 19 3.12 10.16 -18.19
C GLY A 19 3.26 10.01 -16.67
N ILE A 20 2.56 10.82 -15.86
CA ILE A 20 2.61 10.76 -14.40
C ILE A 20 2.15 9.38 -13.95
N LYS A 21 2.96 8.73 -13.12
CA LYS A 21 2.64 7.45 -12.52
C LYS A 21 2.06 7.63 -11.12
N THR A 22 1.05 6.83 -10.80
CA THR A 22 0.40 6.77 -9.49
C THR A 22 0.37 5.32 -9.04
N GLY A 23 0.88 5.05 -7.84
CA GLY A 23 0.76 3.76 -7.20
C GLY A 23 -0.62 3.61 -6.57
N ARG A 24 -1.14 2.39 -6.56
CA ARG A 24 -2.35 2.02 -5.84
C ARG A 24 -2.06 0.77 -5.03
N ILE A 25 -2.31 0.83 -3.73
CA ILE A 25 -2.23 -0.33 -2.85
C ILE A 25 -3.59 -0.52 -2.20
N TYR A 26 -4.12 -1.74 -2.27
CA TYR A 26 -5.21 -2.17 -1.42
C TYR A 26 -4.63 -2.94 -0.24
N PHE A 27 -4.96 -2.52 0.98
CA PHE A 27 -4.54 -3.13 2.23
C PHE A 27 -5.72 -3.87 2.85
N PRO A 28 -5.71 -5.22 2.86
CA PRO A 28 -6.74 -6.02 3.51
C PRO A 28 -6.79 -5.79 5.03
N ALA A 29 -7.97 -5.91 5.63
CA ALA A 29 -8.18 -5.70 7.05
C ALA A 29 -7.32 -6.62 7.94
N LEU A 30 -7.19 -7.90 7.56
CA LEU A 30 -6.35 -8.86 8.30
C LEU A 30 -4.88 -8.46 8.27
N PHE A 31 -4.36 -8.08 7.09
CA PHE A 31 -2.99 -7.61 6.97
C PHE A 31 -2.74 -6.34 7.79
N LEU A 32 -3.72 -5.43 7.84
CA LEU A 32 -3.65 -4.25 8.67
C LEU A 32 -3.59 -4.58 10.16
N ALA A 33 -4.35 -5.58 10.62
CA ALA A 33 -4.31 -5.99 12.03
C ALA A 33 -2.90 -6.42 12.46
N ASP A 34 -2.19 -7.16 11.60
CA ASP A 34 -0.86 -7.68 11.91
C ASP A 34 0.26 -6.64 11.76
N TYR A 35 0.11 -5.68 10.83
CA TYR A 35 1.20 -4.80 10.41
C TYR A 35 0.89 -3.30 10.51
N HIS A 36 -0.10 -2.90 11.31
CA HIS A 36 -0.57 -1.51 11.38
C HIS A 36 0.56 -0.50 11.66
N GLU A 37 1.49 -0.79 12.59
CA GLU A 37 2.58 0.13 12.94
C GLU A 37 3.53 0.37 11.77
N SER A 38 3.96 -0.71 11.10
CA SER A 38 4.86 -0.63 9.96
C SER A 38 4.22 0.12 8.78
N ILE A 39 2.93 -0.11 8.54
CA ILE A 39 2.19 0.60 7.50
C ILE A 39 2.04 2.08 7.87
N ALA A 40 1.71 2.40 9.11
CA ALA A 40 1.62 3.78 9.58
C ALA A 40 2.96 4.52 9.45
N GLN A 41 4.07 3.87 9.81
CA GLN A 41 5.42 4.42 9.64
C GLN A 41 5.75 4.66 8.17
N TRP A 42 5.43 3.70 7.29
CA TRP A 42 5.63 3.86 5.85
C TRP A 42 4.81 5.01 5.27
N LEU A 43 3.56 5.17 5.70
CA LEU A 43 2.68 6.29 5.27
C LEU A 43 3.18 7.66 5.73
N GLN A 44 3.94 7.72 6.83
CA GLN A 44 4.51 8.98 7.35
C GLN A 44 5.80 9.41 6.63
N ARG A 45 6.36 8.58 5.74
CA ARG A 45 7.57 8.91 5.00
C ARG A 45 7.31 10.04 4.01
N GLN A 46 8.23 10.99 3.94
CA GLN A 46 8.12 12.16 3.05
C GLN A 46 8.10 11.79 1.56
N GLU A 47 8.64 10.61 1.21
CA GLU A 47 8.62 10.11 -0.16
C GLU A 47 7.23 9.62 -0.60
N ILE A 48 6.30 9.38 0.33
CA ILE A 48 4.95 8.87 0.06
C ILE A 48 3.97 10.04 0.08
N ILE A 49 3.59 10.50 -1.10
CA ILE A 49 2.76 11.71 -1.28
C ILE A 49 1.34 11.29 -1.64
N PHE A 50 0.38 11.64 -0.79
CA PHE A 50 -1.05 11.40 -0.99
C PHE A 50 -1.87 12.45 -0.22
N ASP A 51 -3.15 12.59 -0.57
CA ASP A 51 -4.11 13.41 0.15
C ASP A 51 -5.34 12.60 0.63
N GLU A 52 -6.31 13.26 1.25
CA GLU A 52 -7.52 12.61 1.76
C GLU A 52 -8.35 11.90 0.66
N ARG A 53 -8.32 12.41 -0.57
CA ARG A 53 -9.08 11.86 -1.71
C ARG A 53 -8.41 10.62 -2.28
N ASP A 54 -7.11 10.52 -2.06
CA ASP A 54 -6.31 9.35 -2.42
C ASP A 54 -6.54 8.17 -1.46
N LEU A 55 -7.28 8.36 -0.37
CA LEU A 55 -7.65 7.30 0.58
C LEU A 55 -9.11 6.89 0.41
N LYS A 56 -9.34 5.59 0.23
CA LYS A 56 -10.69 4.99 0.26
C LYS A 56 -10.75 3.91 1.32
N GLN A 57 -11.45 4.18 2.41
CA GLN A 57 -11.71 3.22 3.48
C GLN A 57 -12.95 2.37 3.15
N TYR A 58 -12.97 1.13 3.62
CA TYR A 58 -14.09 0.21 3.46
C TYR A 58 -14.66 -0.21 4.83
N PRO A 59 -15.93 -0.65 4.90
CA PRO A 59 -16.59 -0.99 6.17
C PRO A 59 -15.94 -2.15 6.94
N ASP A 60 -15.17 -2.99 6.26
CA ASP A 60 -14.45 -4.13 6.85
C ASP A 60 -13.12 -3.72 7.52
N GLY A 61 -12.78 -2.43 7.52
CA GLY A 61 -11.52 -1.91 8.05
C GLY A 61 -10.35 -1.98 7.07
N SER A 62 -10.56 -2.53 5.87
CA SER A 62 -9.58 -2.42 4.80
C SER A 62 -9.54 -0.99 4.24
N PHE A 63 -8.45 -0.63 3.57
CA PHE A 63 -8.40 0.60 2.81
C PHE A 63 -7.61 0.47 1.52
N ARG A 64 -7.86 1.41 0.61
CA ARG A 64 -7.11 1.59 -0.62
C ARG A 64 -6.45 2.95 -0.60
N LEU A 65 -5.18 2.96 -0.92
CA LEU A 65 -4.37 4.15 -1.05
C LEU A 65 -3.98 4.35 -2.51
N TYR A 66 -4.08 5.58 -2.98
CA TYR A 66 -3.38 6.08 -4.14
C TYR A 66 -2.21 6.93 -3.66
N PHE A 67 -1.05 6.82 -4.28
CA PHE A 67 0.11 7.60 -3.84
C PHE A 67 1.05 7.90 -5.00
N ARG A 68 1.81 8.95 -4.82
CA ARG A 68 2.90 9.37 -5.69
C ARG A 68 4.19 9.35 -4.89
N THR A 69 5.31 9.26 -5.59
CA THR A 69 6.63 9.32 -5.00
C THR A 69 7.61 9.86 -6.02
N SER A 70 8.68 10.50 -5.55
CA SER A 70 9.83 10.88 -6.38
C SER A 70 10.70 9.68 -6.75
N ASN A 71 10.57 8.57 -6.02
CA ASN A 71 11.28 7.33 -6.26
C ASN A 71 10.52 6.44 -7.27
N SER A 72 10.95 5.19 -7.44
CA SER A 72 10.15 4.18 -8.14
C SER A 72 9.04 3.67 -7.23
N LEU A 73 7.81 3.62 -7.76
CA LEU A 73 6.65 3.09 -7.04
C LEU A 73 6.85 1.63 -6.63
N GLU A 74 7.51 0.85 -7.48
CA GLU A 74 7.89 -0.53 -7.20
C GLU A 74 8.85 -0.60 -6.01
N ILE A 75 9.89 0.24 -5.98
CA ILE A 75 10.84 0.28 -4.85
C ILE A 75 10.12 0.63 -3.55
N GLU A 76 9.22 1.61 -3.57
CA GLU A 76 8.48 1.99 -2.37
C GLU A 76 7.56 0.87 -1.88
N TYR A 77 6.87 0.19 -2.79
CA TYR A 77 6.06 -0.98 -2.45
C TYR A 77 6.92 -2.14 -1.90
N PHE A 78 8.04 -2.47 -2.53
CA PHE A 78 8.90 -3.55 -2.05
C PHE A 78 9.55 -3.23 -0.70
N SER A 79 9.89 -1.96 -0.44
CA SER A 79 10.41 -1.55 0.87
C SER A 79 9.40 -1.71 1.99
N LEU A 80 8.11 -1.56 1.69
CA LEU A 80 7.02 -1.85 2.63
C LEU A 80 6.88 -3.36 2.87
N ILE A 81 6.85 -4.16 1.81
CA ILE A 81 6.47 -5.58 1.91
C ILE A 81 7.62 -6.50 2.36
N ALA A 82 8.86 -6.23 1.94
CA ALA A 82 10.02 -7.08 2.24
C ALA A 82 10.25 -7.35 3.74
N PRO A 83 10.19 -6.35 4.65
CA PRO A 83 10.34 -6.63 6.08
C PRO A 83 9.15 -7.42 6.66
N LEU A 84 7.95 -7.23 6.13
CA LEU A 84 6.72 -7.84 6.64
C LEU A 84 6.63 -9.32 6.26
N ILE A 85 7.00 -9.67 5.02
CA ILE A 85 7.08 -11.08 4.58
C ILE A 85 8.18 -11.84 5.34
N ARG A 86 9.30 -11.20 5.66
CA ARG A 86 10.40 -11.86 6.38
C ARG A 86 10.02 -12.23 7.81
N GLN A 87 9.12 -11.49 8.44
CA GLN A 87 8.59 -11.83 9.77
C GLN A 87 7.65 -13.05 9.75
N GLN A 88 6.96 -13.29 8.63
CA GLN A 88 6.02 -14.40 8.48
C GLN A 88 6.68 -15.79 8.35
N TYR A 89 7.96 -15.86 7.99
CA TYR A 89 8.72 -17.12 7.84
C TYR A 89 9.69 -17.41 9.01
N LEU A 90 9.61 -16.64 10.11
CA LEU A 90 10.46 -16.81 11.29
C LEU A 90 9.71 -17.44 12.49
N TYR A 91 8.49 -17.94 12.28
CA TYR A 91 7.69 -18.65 13.28
C TYR A 91 7.24 -20.02 12.76
#